data_AF-A0A9D2BTX9-F1
#
_entry.id   AF-A0A9D2BTX9-F1
#
_cell.length_a   1.000
_cell.length_b   1.000
_cell.length_c   1.000
_cell.angle_alpha   90.00
_cell.angle_beta   90.00
_cell.angle_gamma   90.00
#
_symmetry.space_group_name_H-M   'P 1'
#
loop_
_entity.id
_entity.type
_entity.pdbx_description
1 polymer ?
#
loop_
_entity_poly.entity_id
_entity_poly.type
_entity_poly.pdbx_seq_one_letter_code
_entity_poly.pdbx_strand_id
1 'polypeptide(L)'
;MRNWMTLPLCLLLAGCTAAAPGTAQTPAPTAAPQTLAVVLDGCIAFEADSAGGSLKTAVAASGLVVFLAETPPADLPGETQAWQQELTAAEQQTLDANWPGVYRCAQELCADPAAQQDLLDTAGVTTDFTALDLAGVPQQLDTIDQTLYSAPQ
;
A
#
# COMPACT_ATOMS: atom_id res chain seq x y z
N MET A 1 3.97 -11.32 -19.06
CA MET A 1 5.08 -12.17 -18.55
C MET A 1 6.11 -11.25 -17.94
N ARG A 2 6.10 -11.08 -16.61
CA ARG A 2 7.01 -10.17 -15.90
C ARG A 2 8.33 -10.94 -15.71
N ASN A 3 9.35 -10.63 -16.54
CA ASN A 3 10.65 -11.30 -16.51
C ASN A 3 11.43 -10.91 -15.26
N TRP A 4 11.67 -11.88 -14.37
CA TRP A 4 12.64 -11.76 -13.28
C TRP A 4 14.06 -11.95 -13.83
N MET A 5 14.84 -10.87 -13.89
CA MET A 5 16.28 -10.94 -14.14
C MET A 5 17.00 -11.27 -12.84
N THR A 6 17.42 -12.52 -12.77
CA THR A 6 18.34 -13.13 -11.80
C THR A 6 19.77 -12.59 -11.87
N LEU A 7 20.46 -12.70 -10.71
CA LEU A 7 21.91 -12.83 -10.43
C LEU A 7 22.70 -11.55 -10.08
N PRO A 8 23.84 -11.63 -9.34
CA PRO A 8 24.49 -12.82 -8.74
C PRO A 8 24.84 -12.68 -7.24
N LEU A 9 24.63 -13.75 -6.46
CA LEU A 9 25.29 -13.92 -5.15
C LEU A 9 26.59 -14.69 -5.36
N CYS A 10 27.71 -13.96 -5.45
CA CYS A 10 29.05 -14.52 -5.48
C CYS A 10 29.90 -14.01 -4.31
N LEU A 11 30.35 -14.99 -3.52
CA LEU A 11 31.71 -15.17 -3.01
C LEU A 11 32.30 -14.15 -1.99
N LEU A 12 32.51 -14.66 -0.76
CA LEU A 12 33.83 -14.94 -0.13
C LEU A 12 33.87 -14.58 1.36
N LEU A 13 33.83 -15.61 2.20
CA LEU A 13 34.29 -15.56 3.59
C LEU A 13 35.82 -15.67 3.60
N ALA A 14 36.51 -14.58 3.95
CA ALA A 14 37.93 -14.61 4.24
C ALA A 14 38.35 -13.52 5.25
N GLY A 15 38.86 -13.95 6.40
CA GLY A 15 40.04 -13.34 7.05
C GLY A 15 39.81 -12.16 8.00
N CYS A 16 40.14 -12.36 9.28
CA CYS A 16 40.44 -11.31 10.26
C CYS A 16 41.65 -10.45 9.83
N THR A 17 41.62 -9.13 10.07
CA THR A 17 42.61 -8.35 10.86
C THR A 17 42.35 -6.83 10.76
N ALA A 18 42.39 -6.19 11.94
CA ALA A 18 42.86 -4.84 12.30
C ALA A 18 42.52 -3.56 11.47
N ALA A 19 42.31 -2.49 12.27
CA ALA A 19 42.44 -1.04 12.00
C ALA A 19 41.16 -0.25 11.66
N ALA A 20 40.85 0.71 12.55
CA ALA A 20 39.85 1.77 12.35
C ALA A 20 40.25 2.69 11.18
N PRO A 21 39.28 3.24 10.43
CA PRO A 21 38.89 4.64 10.70
C PRO A 21 37.43 4.99 10.34
N GLY A 22 36.94 6.10 10.88
CA GLY A 22 35.85 6.91 10.32
C GLY A 22 34.46 6.27 10.30
N THR A 23 33.55 6.74 11.14
CA THR A 23 32.11 6.54 10.95
C THR A 23 31.65 7.35 9.73
N ALA A 24 31.94 6.84 8.54
CA ALA A 24 31.12 7.12 7.38
C ALA A 24 29.78 6.45 7.68
N GLN A 25 28.78 7.25 8.06
CA GLN A 25 27.40 6.78 8.09
C GLN A 25 27.04 6.39 6.66
N THR A 26 27.06 5.10 6.37
CA THR A 26 26.31 4.54 5.26
C THR A 26 24.88 5.05 5.42
N PRO A 27 24.32 5.82 4.47
CA PRO A 27 22.91 6.17 4.55
C PRO A 27 22.13 4.86 4.68
N ALA A 28 21.27 4.80 5.71
CA ALA A 28 20.34 3.70 5.87
C ALA A 28 19.68 3.44 4.50
N PRO A 29 19.43 2.18 4.10
CA PRO A 29 18.71 1.89 2.87
C PRO A 29 17.41 2.70 2.93
N THR A 30 17.33 3.75 2.11
CA THR A 30 16.11 4.51 1.93
C THR A 30 15.13 3.47 1.41
N ALA A 31 14.10 3.15 2.20
CA ALA A 31 13.00 2.31 1.74
C ALA A 31 12.59 2.85 0.37
N ALA A 32 12.58 1.99 -0.65
CA ALA A 32 12.20 2.44 -1.99
C ALA A 32 10.85 3.17 -1.88
N PRO A 33 10.68 4.32 -2.54
CA PRO A 33 9.44 5.06 -2.45
C PRO A 33 8.30 4.14 -2.85
N GLN A 34 7.31 3.98 -1.97
CA GLN A 34 6.10 3.25 -2.32
C GLN A 34 5.40 4.02 -3.45
N THR A 35 4.86 3.30 -4.44
CA THR A 35 4.08 3.90 -5.52
C THR A 35 2.61 3.58 -5.32
N LEU A 36 1.72 4.38 -5.92
CA LEU A 36 0.28 4.13 -5.87
C LEU A 36 -0.06 2.71 -6.33
N ALA A 37 0.61 2.23 -7.40
CA ALA A 37 0.41 0.88 -7.92
C ALA A 37 0.68 -0.21 -6.87
N VAL A 38 1.77 -0.11 -6.09
CA VAL A 38 2.10 -1.10 -5.05
C VAL A 38 1.05 -1.12 -3.94
N VAL A 39 0.51 0.05 -3.60
CA VAL A 39 -0.53 0.19 -2.57
C VAL A 39 -1.87 -0.37 -3.07
N LEU A 40 -2.25 -0.07 -4.31
CA LEU A 40 -3.46 -0.62 -4.94
C LEU A 40 -3.35 -2.13 -5.19
N ASP A 41 -2.16 -2.66 -5.50
CA ASP A 41 -1.91 -4.12 -5.56
C ASP A 41 -2.22 -4.80 -4.22
N GLY A 42 -1.98 -4.11 -3.08
CA GLY A 42 -2.36 -4.59 -1.76
C GLY A 42 -3.88 -4.78 -1.58
N CYS A 43 -4.69 -4.02 -2.31
CA CYS A 43 -6.16 -4.12 -2.28
C CYS A 43 -6.69 -5.36 -3.01
N ILE A 44 -5.87 -5.96 -3.90
CA ILE A 44 -6.20 -7.17 -4.65
C ILE A 44 -5.35 -8.38 -4.24
N ALA A 45 -4.50 -8.25 -3.22
CA ALA A 45 -3.60 -9.30 -2.76
C ALA A 45 -4.29 -10.46 -2.03
N PHE A 46 -5.62 -10.43 -1.88
CA PHE A 46 -6.39 -11.44 -1.19
C PHE A 46 -7.71 -11.75 -1.89
N GLU A 47 -8.10 -13.03 -1.88
CA GLU A 47 -9.38 -13.47 -2.42
C GLU A 47 -10.53 -13.06 -1.49
N ALA A 48 -11.67 -12.67 -2.07
CA ALA A 48 -12.84 -12.18 -1.35
C ALA A 48 -13.40 -13.17 -0.32
N ASP A 49 -13.38 -14.47 -0.64
CA ASP A 49 -13.90 -15.54 0.22
C ASP A 49 -12.85 -16.16 1.15
N SER A 50 -11.68 -15.51 1.26
CA SER A 50 -10.62 -15.97 2.15
C SER A 50 -10.92 -15.64 3.61
N ALA A 51 -10.54 -16.55 4.52
CA ALA A 51 -10.64 -16.30 5.95
C ALA A 51 -9.89 -15.00 6.34
N GLY A 52 -10.46 -14.27 7.30
CA GLY A 52 -9.89 -13.01 7.78
C GLY A 52 -10.07 -11.81 6.84
N GLY A 53 -11.09 -11.82 5.96
CA GLY A 53 -11.37 -10.74 5.01
C GLY A 53 -11.38 -9.34 5.65
N SER A 54 -11.98 -9.18 6.84
CA SER A 54 -12.02 -7.89 7.55
C SER A 54 -10.63 -7.39 7.95
N LEU A 55 -9.74 -8.27 8.42
CA LEU A 55 -8.38 -7.88 8.82
C LEU A 55 -7.52 -7.52 7.61
N LYS A 56 -7.65 -8.29 6.52
CA LYS A 56 -6.95 -7.99 5.25
C LYS A 56 -7.44 -6.68 4.64
N THR A 57 -8.74 -6.44 4.71
CA THR A 57 -9.36 -5.16 4.31
C THR A 57 -8.80 -4.01 5.14
N ALA A 58 -8.72 -4.17 6.47
CA ALA A 58 -8.15 -3.16 7.35
C ALA A 58 -6.67 -2.88 7.03
N VAL A 59 -5.87 -3.92 6.76
CA VAL A 59 -4.47 -3.75 6.33
C VAL A 59 -4.38 -2.98 5.02
N ALA A 60 -5.13 -3.38 3.98
CA ALA A 60 -5.12 -2.69 2.69
C ALA A 60 -5.58 -1.22 2.80
N ALA A 61 -6.68 -0.98 3.53
CA ALA A 61 -7.20 0.37 3.78
C ALA A 61 -6.17 1.23 4.53
N SER A 62 -5.54 0.68 5.57
CA SER A 62 -4.54 1.41 6.35
C SER A 62 -3.32 1.82 5.51
N GLY A 63 -2.82 0.92 4.66
CA GLY A 63 -1.71 1.22 3.74
C GLY A 63 -2.07 2.32 2.74
N LEU A 64 -3.29 2.30 2.22
CA LEU A 64 -3.79 3.33 1.31
C LEU A 64 -3.90 4.70 1.99
N VAL A 65 -4.48 4.76 3.19
CA VAL A 65 -4.61 6.00 3.96
C VAL A 65 -3.24 6.60 4.28
N VAL A 66 -2.27 5.79 4.73
CA VAL A 66 -0.91 6.27 5.01
C VAL A 66 -0.26 6.85 3.75
N PHE A 67 -0.33 6.11 2.64
CA PHE A 67 0.27 6.55 1.38
C PHE A 67 -0.30 7.89 0.90
N LEU A 68 -1.62 8.06 0.97
CA LEU A 68 -2.32 9.27 0.57
C LEU A 68 -2.06 10.45 1.51
N ALA A 69 -1.92 10.20 2.82
CA ALA A 69 -1.61 11.23 3.80
C ALA A 69 -0.18 11.76 3.64
N GLU A 70 0.80 10.90 3.35
CA GLU A 70 2.22 11.27 3.35
C GLU A 70 2.73 11.70 1.97
N THR A 71 2.33 10.97 0.92
CA THR A 71 2.89 11.11 -0.43
C THR A 71 1.81 10.94 -1.50
N PRO A 72 0.77 11.79 -1.53
CA PRO A 72 -0.24 11.69 -2.56
C PRO A 72 0.36 11.97 -3.94
N PRO A 73 0.03 11.17 -4.96
CA PRO A 73 0.51 11.40 -6.33
C PRO A 73 -0.06 12.70 -6.89
N ALA A 74 0.72 13.38 -7.73
CA ALA A 74 0.30 14.62 -8.36
C ALA A 74 -0.85 14.42 -9.36
N ASP A 75 -0.88 13.27 -10.04
CA ASP A 75 -1.93 12.86 -10.98
C ASP A 75 -2.63 11.58 -10.49
N LEU A 76 -3.34 11.69 -9.37
CA LEU A 76 -4.04 10.57 -8.75
C LEU A 76 -5.02 9.83 -9.71
N PRO A 77 -5.87 10.52 -10.50
CA PRO A 77 -6.73 9.84 -11.47
C PRO A 77 -5.94 9.13 -12.57
N GLY A 78 -4.94 9.80 -13.16
CA GLY A 78 -4.14 9.23 -14.23
C GLY A 78 -3.35 8.00 -13.80
N GLU A 79 -2.74 8.04 -12.61
CA GLU A 79 -2.01 6.90 -12.04
C GLU A 79 -2.95 5.75 -11.65
N THR A 80 -4.13 6.05 -11.08
CA THR A 80 -5.15 5.03 -10.77
C THR A 80 -5.63 4.33 -12.05
N GLN A 81 -5.95 5.10 -13.09
CA GLN A 81 -6.39 4.56 -14.37
C GLN A 81 -5.28 3.73 -15.04
N ALA A 82 -4.04 4.22 -15.04
CA ALA A 82 -2.91 3.50 -15.61
C ALA A 82 -2.70 2.15 -14.92
N TRP A 83 -2.80 2.11 -13.59
CA TRP A 83 -2.75 0.87 -12.82
C TRP A 83 -3.91 -0.08 -13.19
N GLN A 84 -5.15 0.42 -13.23
CA GLN A 84 -6.32 -0.40 -13.54
C GLN A 84 -6.25 -1.05 -14.93
N GLN A 85 -5.69 -0.35 -15.92
CA GLN A 85 -5.53 -0.86 -17.29
C GLN A 85 -4.49 -1.99 -17.41
N GLU A 86 -3.63 -2.18 -16.39
CA GLU A 86 -2.68 -3.30 -16.35
C GLU A 86 -3.26 -4.57 -15.70
N LEU A 87 -4.44 -4.48 -15.09
CA LEU A 87 -5.06 -5.62 -14.41
C LEU A 87 -5.50 -6.69 -15.41
N THR A 88 -5.24 -7.94 -15.05
CA THR A 88 -5.90 -9.07 -15.69
C THR A 88 -7.38 -9.13 -15.30
N ALA A 89 -8.20 -9.85 -16.08
CA ALA A 89 -9.61 -10.04 -15.76
C ALA A 89 -9.84 -10.65 -14.37
N ALA A 90 -8.95 -11.54 -13.91
CA ALA A 90 -9.04 -12.13 -12.58
C ALA A 90 -8.70 -11.10 -11.48
N GLU A 91 -7.70 -10.26 -11.71
CA GLU A 91 -7.35 -9.17 -10.78
C GLU A 91 -8.45 -8.11 -10.72
N GLN A 92 -9.08 -7.79 -11.85
CA GLN A 92 -10.25 -6.90 -11.88
C GLN A 92 -11.43 -7.47 -11.09
N GLN A 93 -11.71 -8.78 -11.19
CA GLN A 93 -12.75 -9.41 -10.37
C GLN A 93 -12.43 -9.35 -8.87
N THR A 94 -11.16 -9.55 -8.50
CA THR A 94 -10.72 -9.42 -7.11
C THR A 94 -10.86 -7.97 -6.62
N LEU A 95 -10.52 -7.00 -7.47
CA LEU A 95 -10.72 -5.58 -7.18
C LEU A 95 -12.20 -5.27 -6.93
N ASP A 96 -13.09 -5.68 -7.83
CA ASP A 96 -14.53 -5.43 -7.72
C ASP A 96 -15.11 -6.01 -6.42
N ALA A 97 -14.58 -7.16 -5.98
CA ALA A 97 -15.02 -7.80 -4.74
C ALA A 97 -14.46 -7.13 -3.47
N ASN A 98 -13.20 -6.67 -3.49
CA ASN A 98 -12.52 -6.15 -2.31
C ASN A 98 -12.70 -4.64 -2.12
N TRP A 99 -12.72 -3.86 -3.21
CA TRP A 99 -12.68 -2.40 -3.18
C TRP A 99 -13.79 -1.77 -2.33
N PRO A 100 -15.07 -2.19 -2.42
CA PRO A 100 -16.12 -1.59 -1.59
C PRO A 100 -15.83 -1.70 -0.08
N GLY A 101 -15.22 -2.80 0.35
CA GLY A 101 -14.81 -3.02 1.73
C GLY A 101 -13.62 -2.14 2.11
N VAL A 102 -12.60 -2.08 1.25
CA VAL A 102 -11.38 -1.28 1.46
C VAL A 102 -11.71 0.21 1.50
N TYR A 103 -12.47 0.71 0.52
CA TYR A 103 -12.91 2.10 0.45
C TYR A 103 -13.70 2.49 1.70
N ARG A 104 -14.72 1.71 2.10
CA ARG A 104 -15.49 1.99 3.32
C ARG A 104 -14.60 2.01 4.56
N CYS A 105 -13.73 1.01 4.72
CA CYS A 105 -12.83 0.93 5.87
C CYS A 105 -11.84 2.12 5.92
N ALA A 106 -11.33 2.56 4.77
CA ALA A 106 -10.45 3.72 4.67
C ALA A 106 -11.19 5.02 5.03
N GLN A 107 -12.44 5.19 4.57
CA GLN A 107 -13.29 6.33 4.93
C GLN A 107 -13.60 6.35 6.44
N GLU A 108 -13.94 5.20 7.02
CA GLU A 108 -14.19 5.04 8.46
C GLU A 108 -12.94 5.37 9.28
N LEU A 109 -11.76 4.92 8.83
CA LEU A 109 -10.47 5.23 9.44
C LEU A 109 -10.16 6.73 9.39
N CYS A 110 -10.44 7.41 8.27
CA CYS A 110 -10.23 8.86 8.18
C CYS A 110 -11.20 9.66 9.04
N ALA A 111 -12.44 9.17 9.22
CA ALA A 111 -13.48 9.86 9.98
C ALA A 111 -13.25 9.77 11.50
N ASP A 112 -12.86 8.60 12.00
CA ASP A 112 -12.56 8.38 13.41
C ASP A 112 -11.48 7.29 13.58
N PRO A 113 -10.20 7.66 13.57
CA PRO A 113 -9.12 6.70 13.72
C PRO A 113 -9.17 5.92 15.04
N ALA A 114 -9.60 6.57 16.12
CA ALA A 114 -9.65 5.93 17.44
C ALA A 114 -10.70 4.82 17.49
N ALA A 115 -11.83 4.99 16.79
CA ALA A 115 -12.86 3.96 16.67
C ALA A 115 -12.40 2.72 15.90
N GLN A 116 -11.38 2.82 15.05
CA GLN A 116 -10.83 1.71 14.27
C GLN A 116 -9.64 1.01 14.95
N GLN A 117 -9.13 1.52 16.08
CA GLN A 117 -7.89 1.05 16.70
C GLN A 117 -7.89 -0.45 17.01
N ASP A 118 -8.96 -0.98 17.63
CA ASP A 118 -9.03 -2.41 17.99
C ASP A 118 -8.94 -3.33 16.76
N LEU A 119 -9.55 -2.91 15.64
CA LEU A 119 -9.50 -3.63 14.37
C LEU A 119 -8.08 -3.59 13.79
N LEU A 120 -7.46 -2.42 13.79
CA LEU A 120 -6.10 -2.21 13.29
C LEU A 120 -5.06 -2.99 14.11
N ASP A 121 -5.17 -2.97 15.44
CA ASP A 121 -4.31 -3.74 16.34
C ASP A 121 -4.45 -5.25 16.08
N THR A 122 -5.69 -5.74 15.92
CA THR A 122 -5.95 -7.14 15.59
C THR A 122 -5.39 -7.51 14.20
N ALA A 123 -5.39 -6.57 13.26
CA ALA A 123 -4.81 -6.73 11.94
C ALA A 123 -3.28 -6.59 11.93
N GLY A 124 -2.66 -6.21 13.06
CA GLY A 124 -1.22 -6.01 13.19
C GLY A 124 -0.71 -4.68 12.61
N VAL A 125 -1.60 -3.71 12.40
CA VAL A 125 -1.24 -2.37 11.92
C VAL A 125 -0.73 -1.55 13.11
N THR A 126 0.51 -1.07 13.03
CA THR A 126 1.17 -0.34 14.14
C THR A 126 1.23 1.17 13.94
N THR A 127 0.65 1.68 12.85
CA THR A 127 0.69 3.11 12.52
C THR A 127 -0.23 3.90 13.46
N ASP A 128 0.26 5.03 13.96
CA ASP A 128 -0.55 5.98 14.72
C ASP A 128 -1.27 6.96 13.78
N PHE A 129 -2.51 6.63 13.43
CA PHE A 129 -3.35 7.46 12.56
C PHE A 129 -3.82 8.75 13.22
N THR A 130 -3.76 8.87 14.55
CA THR A 130 -4.13 10.11 15.25
C THR A 130 -3.09 11.21 15.10
N ALA A 131 -1.87 10.84 14.71
CA ALA A 131 -0.76 11.74 14.44
C ALA A 131 -0.62 12.17 12.96
N LEU A 132 -1.40 11.57 12.05
CA LEU A 132 -1.36 11.88 10.62
C LEU A 132 -2.32 13.01 10.25
N ASP A 133 -1.96 13.80 9.24
CA ASP A 133 -2.90 14.73 8.61
C ASP A 133 -3.78 14.00 7.59
N LEU A 134 -5.03 13.73 7.98
CA LEU A 134 -5.99 12.99 7.17
C LEU A 134 -6.98 13.90 6.43
N ALA A 135 -6.88 15.23 6.56
CA ALA A 135 -7.94 16.14 6.10
C ALA A 135 -8.23 16.05 4.59
N GLY A 136 -7.21 15.74 3.78
CA GLY A 136 -7.34 15.59 2.32
C GLY A 136 -7.65 14.15 1.86
N VAL A 137 -7.44 13.15 2.72
CA VAL A 137 -7.47 11.74 2.32
C VAL A 137 -8.86 11.28 1.87
N PRO A 138 -9.99 11.64 2.53
CA PRO A 138 -11.32 11.25 2.06
C PRO A 138 -11.63 11.69 0.61
N GLN A 139 -11.26 12.91 0.25
CA GLN A 139 -11.47 13.42 -1.11
C GLN A 139 -10.59 12.69 -2.14
N GLN A 140 -9.38 12.30 -1.74
CA GLN A 140 -8.50 11.49 -2.58
C GLN A 140 -9.06 10.07 -2.77
N LEU A 141 -9.60 9.45 -1.71
CA LEU A 141 -10.29 8.16 -1.79
C LEU A 141 -11.50 8.22 -2.75
N ASP A 142 -12.32 9.29 -2.66
CA ASP A 142 -13.43 9.50 -3.58
C ASP A 142 -12.98 9.64 -5.04
N THR A 143 -11.81 10.24 -5.25
CA THR A 143 -11.21 10.41 -6.58
C THR A 143 -10.78 9.06 -7.16
N ILE A 144 -10.16 8.19 -6.34
CA ILE A 144 -9.80 6.83 -6.73
C ILE A 144 -11.07 6.04 -7.05
N ASP A 145 -12.06 6.04 -6.16
CA ASP A 145 -13.34 5.32 -6.32
C ASP A 145 -14.04 5.70 -7.63
N GLN A 146 -14.19 7.00 -7.88
CA GLN A 146 -14.77 7.49 -9.13
C GLN A 146 -13.96 7.07 -10.35
N THR A 147 -12.64 7.07 -10.27
CA THR A 147 -11.78 6.66 -11.40
C THR A 147 -11.97 5.18 -11.72
N LEU A 148 -11.98 4.31 -10.70
CA LEU A 148 -12.15 2.87 -10.87
C LEU A 148 -13.49 2.49 -11.52
N TYR A 149 -14.55 3.27 -11.24
CA TYR A 149 -15.90 3.02 -11.79
C TYR A 149 -16.27 3.89 -13.00
N SER A 150 -15.43 4.85 -13.40
CA SER A 150 -15.65 5.68 -14.60
C SER A 150 -14.91 5.18 -15.85
N ALA A 151 -13.92 4.29 -15.69
CA ALA A 151 -13.19 3.71 -16.81
C ALA A 151 -14.11 2.78 -17.64
N PRO A 152 -14.16 2.92 -18.99
CA PRO A 152 -14.85 1.95 -19.82
C PRO A 152 -14.17 0.58 -19.66
N GLN A 153 -14.94 -0.40 -19.20
CA GLN A 153 -14.56 -1.81 -19.09
C GLN A 153 -14.36 -2.44 -20.47
#